data_AF-A0A359CN25-F1
#
_entry.id   AF-A0A359CN25-F1
#
_cell.length_a   1.000
_cell.length_b   1.000
_cell.length_c   1.000
_cell.angle_alpha   90.00
_cell.angle_beta   90.00
_cell.angle_gamma   90.00
#
_symmetry.space_group_name_H-M   'P 1'
#
loop_
_entity.id
_entity.type
_entity.pdbx_description
1 polymer ?
#
loop_
_entity_poly.entity_id
_entity_poly.type
_entity_poly.pdbx_seq_one_letter_code
_entity_poly.pdbx_strand_id
1 'polypeptide(L)'
;MIKFYNRKTGEYEIEKVSAQRAIKWSYESHTGMGFLELIFKKRCFSRFIGWYFNRSISKRQIKKFIKIYNINTNELIKSPEEFTCFNDFFIRGLKENAREVDYSPEAFISPCDSKVLAYENASFDDLFEIKGFKYTIPELINNAQITSE
;
A
#
# COMPACT_ATOMS: atom_id res chain seq x y z
N MET A 1 -10.94 10.37 -3.55
CA MET A 1 -10.92 9.49 -2.35
C MET A 1 -11.16 8.08 -2.83
N ILE A 2 -10.40 7.09 -2.35
CA ILE A 2 -10.54 5.71 -2.80
C ILE A 2 -11.74 5.09 -2.07
N LYS A 3 -12.75 4.67 -2.83
CA LYS A 3 -13.89 3.91 -2.33
C LYS A 3 -13.69 2.44 -2.68
N PHE A 4 -14.08 1.55 -1.78
CA PHE A 4 -14.06 0.11 -2.04
C PHE A 4 -15.36 -0.52 -1.55
N TYR A 5 -15.79 -1.59 -2.22
CA TYR A 5 -16.98 -2.34 -1.82
C TYR A 5 -16.60 -3.36 -0.76
N ASN A 6 -17.18 -3.26 0.44
CA ASN A 6 -16.98 -4.23 1.51
C ASN A 6 -18.00 -5.37 1.35
N ARG A 7 -17.52 -6.54 0.92
CA ARG A 7 -18.36 -7.72 0.70
C ARG A 7 -19.01 -8.27 1.97
N LYS A 8 -18.47 -7.98 3.17
CA LYS A 8 -19.02 -8.44 4.45
C LYS A 8 -20.21 -7.59 4.91
N THR A 9 -20.16 -6.29 4.67
CA THR A 9 -21.21 -5.34 5.08
C THR A 9 -22.19 -5.05 3.95
N GLY A 10 -21.80 -5.26 2.69
CA GLY A 10 -22.59 -4.93 1.51
C GLY A 10 -22.57 -3.44 1.14
N GLU A 11 -21.68 -2.65 1.72
CA GLU A 11 -21.63 -1.20 1.57
C GLU A 11 -20.30 -0.70 1.01
N TYR A 12 -20.31 0.50 0.43
CA TYR A 12 -19.09 1.20 0.01
C TYR A 12 -18.47 1.95 1.17
N GLU A 13 -17.20 1.65 1.45
CA GLU A 13 -16.40 2.31 2.48
C GLU A 13 -15.30 3.17 1.87
N ILE A 14 -14.84 4.18 2.62
CA ILE A 14 -13.73 5.04 2.22
C ILE A 14 -12.44 4.50 2.82
N GLU A 15 -11.44 4.29 1.98
CA GLU A 15 -10.15 3.79 2.43
C GLU A 15 -9.41 4.82 3.28
N LYS A 16 -8.89 4.38 4.44
CA LYS A 16 -8.02 5.19 5.28
C LYS A 16 -6.60 5.21 4.70
N VAL A 17 -6.30 6.21 3.87
CA VAL A 17 -4.99 6.34 3.23
C VAL A 17 -3.99 7.05 4.14
N SER A 18 -2.77 6.51 4.21
CA SER A 18 -1.71 7.14 4.98
C SER A 18 -1.25 8.46 4.40
N ALA A 19 -1.10 9.46 5.27
CA ALA A 19 -0.75 10.82 4.91
C ALA A 19 -1.69 11.41 3.82
N GLN A 20 -2.95 10.99 3.75
CA GLN A 20 -3.91 11.38 2.71
C GLN A 20 -3.96 12.89 2.47
N ARG A 21 -3.96 13.70 3.53
CA ARG A 21 -3.97 15.16 3.42
C ARG A 21 -2.72 15.70 2.71
N ALA A 22 -1.54 15.15 3.04
CA ALA A 22 -0.29 15.55 2.42
C ALA A 22 -0.22 15.11 0.95
N ILE A 23 -0.67 13.90 0.65
CA ILE A 23 -0.80 13.40 -0.74
C ILE A 23 -1.77 14.29 -1.53
N LYS A 24 -2.97 14.51 -1.00
CA LYS A 24 -3.97 15.37 -1.65
C LYS A 24 -3.38 16.76 -1.95
N TRP A 25 -2.72 17.37 -0.96
CA TRP A 25 -2.07 18.66 -1.16
C TRP A 25 -0.94 18.60 -2.21
N SER A 26 -0.09 17.57 -2.20
CA SER A 26 1.03 17.47 -3.14
C SER A 26 0.60 17.26 -4.60
N TYR A 27 -0.56 16.64 -4.83
CA TYR A 27 -1.06 16.35 -6.17
C TYR A 27 -2.14 17.32 -6.68
N GLU A 28 -2.93 17.95 -5.80
CA GLU A 28 -4.06 18.81 -6.21
C GLU A 28 -3.81 20.32 -6.06
N SER A 29 -2.73 20.74 -5.39
CA SER A 29 -2.42 22.17 -5.21
C SER A 29 -1.25 22.64 -6.08
N HIS A 30 -1.32 23.89 -6.56
CA HIS A 30 -0.27 24.50 -7.38
C HIS A 30 1.09 24.53 -6.66
N THR A 31 1.10 24.88 -5.37
CA THR A 31 2.33 24.88 -4.57
C THR A 31 2.81 23.46 -4.27
N GLY A 32 1.89 22.54 -3.97
CA GLY A 32 2.20 21.14 -3.73
C GLY A 32 2.82 20.44 -4.94
N MET A 33 2.35 20.73 -6.16
CA MET A 33 2.92 20.19 -7.40
C MET A 33 4.38 20.63 -7.60
N GLY A 34 4.71 21.89 -7.30
CA GLY A 34 6.10 22.36 -7.34
C GLY A 34 7.00 21.61 -6.35
N PHE A 35 6.54 21.41 -5.11
CA PHE A 35 7.26 20.60 -4.10
C PHE A 35 7.37 19.13 -4.48
N LEU A 36 6.32 18.57 -5.10
CA LEU A 36 6.30 17.20 -5.60
C LEU A 36 7.43 16.98 -6.61
N GLU A 37 7.55 17.87 -7.60
CA GLU A 37 8.57 17.79 -8.65
C GLU A 37 9.99 18.05 -8.15
N LEU A 38 10.16 19.02 -7.25
CA LEU A 38 11.47 19.45 -6.77
C LEU A 38 12.02 18.57 -5.65
N ILE A 39 11.16 18.02 -4.78
CA ILE A 39 11.58 17.34 -3.54
C ILE A 39 11.04 15.90 -3.51
N PHE A 40 9.72 15.70 -3.48
CA PHE A 40 9.16 14.40 -3.10
C PHE A 40 9.44 13.28 -4.13
N LYS A 41 9.50 13.60 -5.42
CA LYS A 41 9.87 12.64 -6.48
C LYS A 41 11.38 12.31 -6.48
N LYS A 42 12.22 13.06 -5.78
CA LYS A 42 13.67 12.87 -5.84
C LYS A 42 14.11 11.68 -5.01
N ARG A 43 15.06 10.91 -5.56
CA ARG A 43 15.67 9.75 -4.87
C ARG A 43 16.30 10.14 -3.52
N CYS A 44 16.86 11.34 -3.41
CA CYS A 44 17.43 11.84 -2.15
C CYS A 44 16.38 11.95 -1.04
N PHE A 45 15.18 12.46 -1.35
CA PHE A 45 14.08 12.55 -0.40
C PHE A 45 13.63 11.16 0.07
N SER A 46 13.42 10.23 -0.87
CA SER A 46 13.07 8.84 -0.53
C SER A 46 14.12 8.19 0.38
N ARG A 47 15.42 8.35 0.06
CA ARG A 47 16.53 7.85 0.90
C ARG A 47 16.55 8.51 2.28
N PHE A 48 16.31 9.81 2.37
CA PHE A 48 16.27 10.54 3.63
C PHE A 48 15.13 10.05 4.53
N ILE A 49 13.92 9.89 3.97
CA ILE A 49 12.77 9.35 4.70
C ILE A 49 13.02 7.92 5.17
N GLY A 50 13.57 7.07 4.32
CA GLY A 50 13.98 5.71 4.69
C GLY A 50 15.04 5.71 5.81
N TRP A 51 16.05 6.58 5.70
CA TRP A 51 17.05 6.78 6.75
C TRP A 51 16.43 7.21 8.07
N TYR A 52 15.50 8.17 8.05
CA TYR A 52 14.79 8.64 9.25
C TYR A 52 13.98 7.52 9.92
N PHE A 53 13.21 6.75 9.14
CA PHE A 53 12.40 5.65 9.66
C PHE A 53 13.23 4.42 10.12
N ASN A 54 14.51 4.36 9.75
CA ASN A 54 15.50 3.41 10.30
C ASN A 54 16.14 3.88 11.63
N ARG A 55 15.79 5.06 12.16
CA ARG A 55 16.32 5.56 13.44
C ARG A 55 15.34 5.35 14.58
N SER A 56 15.86 5.18 15.81
CA SER A 56 15.04 4.93 17.00
C SER A 56 14.07 6.07 17.34
N ILE A 57 14.38 7.31 16.95
CA ILE A 57 13.47 8.46 17.08
C ILE A 57 12.12 8.22 16.38
N SER A 58 12.10 7.40 15.33
CA SER A 58 10.88 7.09 14.56
C SER A 58 9.92 6.15 15.30
N LYS A 59 10.39 5.43 16.34
CA LYS A 59 9.60 4.51 17.18
C LYS A 59 8.34 5.17 17.76
N ARG A 60 8.40 6.48 18.06
CA ARG A 60 7.26 7.25 18.58
C ARG A 60 6.03 7.21 17.67
N GLN A 61 6.22 6.93 16.37
CA GLN A 61 5.15 6.89 15.38
C GLN A 61 4.37 5.59 15.40
N ILE A 62 4.93 4.50 15.92
CA ILE A 62 4.33 3.15 15.89
C ILE A 62 2.97 3.15 16.60
N LYS A 63 2.90 3.62 17.84
CA LYS A 63 1.65 3.66 18.63
C LYS A 63 0.55 4.46 17.93
N LYS A 64 0.92 5.62 17.36
CA LYS A 64 -0.01 6.45 16.58
C LYS A 64 -0.48 5.72 15.32
N PHE A 65 0.42 5.04 14.63
CA PHE A 65 0.13 4.29 13.41
C PHE A 65 -0.84 3.13 13.69
N ILE A 66 -0.57 2.33 14.72
CA ILE A 66 -1.48 1.25 15.17
C ILE A 66 -2.88 1.79 15.42
N LYS A 67 -3.00 2.90 16.15
CA LYS A 67 -4.29 3.51 16.49
C LYS A 67 -5.03 4.06 15.27
N ILE A 68 -4.34 4.69 14.32
CA ILE A 68 -4.98 5.29 13.13
C ILE A 68 -5.53 4.22 12.19
N TYR A 69 -4.77 3.13 11.99
CA TYR A 69 -5.11 2.07 11.04
C TYR A 69 -5.73 0.84 11.71
N ASN A 70 -6.04 0.89 13.00
CA ASN A 70 -6.62 -0.21 13.77
C ASN A 70 -5.87 -1.54 13.56
N ILE A 71 -4.53 -1.50 13.61
CA ILE A 71 -3.71 -2.69 13.39
C ILE A 71 -3.93 -3.68 14.53
N ASN A 72 -4.28 -4.92 14.19
CA ASN A 72 -4.40 -5.98 15.18
C ASN A 72 -3.02 -6.39 15.70
N THR A 73 -2.68 -5.96 16.91
CA THR A 73 -1.38 -6.26 17.53
C THR A 73 -1.29 -7.69 18.05
N ASN A 74 -2.42 -8.39 18.21
CA ASN A 74 -2.44 -9.76 18.73
C ASN A 74 -1.87 -10.78 17.74
N GLU A 75 -1.82 -10.43 16.46
CA GLU A 75 -1.24 -11.26 15.39
C GLU A 75 0.28 -11.12 15.27
N LEU A 76 0.90 -10.16 15.97
CA LEU A 76 2.33 -9.88 15.84
C LEU A 76 3.18 -10.85 16.66
N ILE A 77 4.37 -11.18 16.16
CA ILE A 77 5.38 -11.95 16.92
C ILE A 77 5.91 -11.12 18.10
N LYS A 78 6.17 -9.82 17.85
CA LYS A 78 6.69 -8.87 18.83
C LYS A 78 5.60 -7.94 19.30
N SER A 79 5.62 -7.58 20.59
CA SER A 79 4.81 -6.48 21.11
C SER A 79 5.24 -5.13 20.49
N PRO A 80 4.34 -4.14 20.39
CA PRO A 80 4.66 -2.81 19.86
C PRO A 80 5.86 -2.12 20.54
N GLU A 81 6.11 -2.44 21.81
CA GLU A 81 7.18 -1.90 22.62
C GLU A 81 8.57 -2.46 22.26
N GLU A 82 8.64 -3.64 21.65
CA GLU A 82 9.90 -4.32 21.30
C GLU A 82 10.54 -3.80 20.01
N PHE A 83 9.78 -3.12 19.16
CA PHE A 83 10.32 -2.55 17.92
C PHE A 83 11.30 -1.40 18.21
N THR A 84 12.38 -1.37 17.45
CA THR A 84 13.49 -0.41 17.64
C THR A 84 13.30 0.88 16.85
N CYS A 85 12.67 0.79 15.68
CA CYS A 85 12.35 1.91 14.80
C CYS A 85 11.05 1.63 14.01
N PHE A 86 10.56 2.60 13.27
CA PHE A 86 9.32 2.45 12.51
C PHE A 86 9.44 1.42 11.39
N ASN A 87 10.58 1.36 10.68
CA ASN A 87 10.74 0.40 9.59
C ASN A 87 10.78 -1.05 10.09
N ASP A 88 11.40 -1.30 11.26
CA ASP A 88 11.35 -2.60 11.97
C ASP A 88 9.89 -3.02 12.26
N PHE A 89 9.03 -2.07 12.65
CA PHE A 89 7.58 -2.30 12.76
C PHE A 89 6.87 -2.43 11.41
N PHE A 90 7.29 -1.69 10.39
CA PHE A 90 6.63 -1.71 9.08
C PHE A 90 6.71 -3.09 8.43
N ILE A 91 7.85 -3.76 8.59
CA ILE A 91 8.11 -5.14 8.13
C ILE A 91 7.83 -6.20 9.21
N ARG A 92 7.06 -5.87 10.25
CA ARG A 92 6.75 -6.76 11.38
C ARG A 92 6.34 -8.16 10.91
N GLY A 93 6.88 -9.18 11.57
CA GLY A 93 6.44 -10.56 11.40
C GLY A 93 5.10 -10.83 12.08
N LEU A 94 4.31 -11.70 11.48
CA LEU A 94 3.05 -12.23 12.03
C LEU A 94 3.29 -13.62 12.62
N LYS A 95 2.48 -14.01 13.60
CA LYS A 95 2.47 -15.39 14.14
C LYS A 95 2.13 -16.38 13.02
N GLU A 96 2.66 -17.61 13.11
CA GLU A 96 2.48 -18.64 12.08
C GLU A 96 1.01 -18.94 11.79
N ASN A 97 0.16 -18.93 12.83
CA ASN A 97 -1.26 -19.18 12.72
C ASN A 97 -2.11 -17.93 12.38
N ALA A 98 -1.49 -16.78 12.08
CA ALA A 98 -2.22 -15.56 11.76
C ALA A 98 -2.91 -15.65 10.38
N ARG A 99 -2.39 -16.48 9.47
CA ARG A 99 -2.95 -16.69 8.12
C ARG A 99 -2.93 -18.18 7.81
N GLU A 100 -4.10 -18.77 7.66
CA GLU A 100 -4.24 -20.12 7.13
C GLU A 100 -4.14 -20.08 5.61
N VAL A 101 -3.30 -20.95 5.03
CA VAL A 101 -3.09 -21.04 3.59
C VAL A 101 -3.67 -22.36 3.09
N ASP A 102 -4.51 -22.29 2.07
CA ASP A 102 -4.99 -23.46 1.36
C ASP A 102 -3.89 -23.91 0.37
N TYR A 103 -3.38 -25.13 0.56
CA TYR A 103 -2.33 -25.73 -0.26
C TYR A 103 -2.87 -26.63 -1.38
N SER A 104 -4.19 -26.69 -1.57
CA SER A 104 -4.80 -27.44 -2.67
C SER A 104 -4.28 -26.90 -4.02
N PRO A 105 -3.94 -27.77 -5.00
CA PRO A 105 -3.43 -27.33 -6.29
C PRO A 105 -4.35 -26.35 -7.05
N GLU A 106 -5.67 -26.42 -6.79
CA GLU A 106 -6.69 -25.58 -7.40
C GLU A 106 -6.94 -24.27 -6.63
N ALA A 107 -6.32 -24.09 -5.46
CA ALA A 107 -6.54 -22.92 -4.62
C ALA A 107 -5.89 -21.66 -5.23
N PHE A 108 -6.70 -20.63 -5.47
CA PHE A 108 -6.20 -19.30 -5.82
C PHE A 108 -6.12 -18.42 -4.58
N ILE A 109 -4.97 -18.48 -3.90
CA ILE A 109 -4.73 -17.76 -2.65
C ILE A 109 -4.36 -16.29 -2.89
N SER A 110 -4.59 -15.44 -1.89
CA SER A 110 -4.12 -14.06 -1.93
C SER A 110 -2.62 -13.99 -1.60
N PRO A 111 -1.81 -13.23 -2.36
CA PRO A 111 -0.38 -13.09 -2.07
C PRO A 111 -0.10 -12.13 -0.90
N CYS A 112 -1.07 -11.30 -0.49
CA CYS A 112 -0.89 -10.32 0.56
C CYS A 112 -2.21 -9.82 1.17
N ASP A 113 -2.13 -9.32 2.42
CA ASP A 113 -3.24 -8.62 3.06
C ASP A 113 -3.54 -7.30 2.33
N SER A 114 -4.60 -7.28 1.51
CA SER A 114 -4.93 -6.13 0.69
C SER A 114 -6.41 -6.08 0.32
N LYS A 115 -6.80 -4.96 -0.29
CA LYS A 115 -8.06 -4.87 -1.05
C LYS A 115 -7.77 -5.20 -2.49
N VAL A 116 -8.71 -5.90 -3.13
CA VAL A 116 -8.56 -6.34 -4.52
C VAL A 116 -9.34 -5.39 -5.44
N LEU A 117 -8.64 -4.88 -6.45
CA LEU A 117 -9.26 -4.33 -7.65
C LEU A 117 -9.30 -5.45 -8.69
N ALA A 118 -10.50 -5.78 -9.19
CA ALA A 118 -10.70 -6.87 -10.13
C ALA A 118 -11.56 -6.40 -11.31
N TYR A 119 -11.34 -7.04 -12.45
CA TYR A 119 -12.09 -6.86 -13.69
C TYR A 119 -12.56 -8.25 -14.14
N GLU A 120 -13.82 -8.37 -14.57
CA GLU A 120 -14.38 -9.67 -14.95
C GLU A 120 -13.78 -10.19 -16.26
N ASN A 121 -13.67 -9.33 -17.27
CA ASN A 121 -13.13 -9.65 -18.59
C ASN A 121 -12.19 -8.53 -19.00
N ALA A 122 -10.91 -8.67 -18.66
CA ALA A 122 -9.87 -7.72 -19.05
C ALA A 122 -9.27 -8.08 -20.41
N SER A 123 -9.20 -7.12 -21.32
CA SER A 123 -8.54 -7.18 -22.62
C SER A 123 -7.24 -6.37 -22.65
N PHE A 124 -6.33 -6.66 -23.57
CA PHE A 124 -5.08 -5.91 -23.75
C PHE A 124 -5.32 -4.45 -24.16
N ASP A 125 -6.41 -4.19 -24.89
CA ASP A 125 -6.81 -2.85 -25.34
C ASP A 125 -7.57 -2.04 -24.28
N ASP A 126 -7.94 -2.67 -23.15
CA ASP A 126 -8.68 -1.98 -22.09
C ASP A 126 -7.80 -0.94 -21.41
N LEU A 127 -8.41 0.19 -21.05
CA LEU A 127 -7.77 1.26 -20.29
C LEU A 127 -8.04 1.09 -18.79
N PHE A 128 -6.99 0.73 -18.06
CA PHE A 128 -6.99 0.58 -16.62
C PHE A 128 -6.59 1.89 -15.94
N GLU A 129 -7.41 2.38 -15.02
CA GLU A 129 -7.06 3.56 -14.21
C GLU A 129 -6.26 3.14 -12.97
N ILE A 130 -4.96 3.41 -12.98
CA ILE A 130 -4.05 3.13 -11.87
C ILE A 130 -3.47 4.45 -11.38
N LYS A 131 -3.79 4.80 -10.13
CA LYS A 131 -3.32 6.03 -9.47
C LYS A 131 -3.65 7.32 -10.26
N GLY A 132 -4.79 7.35 -10.95
CA GLY A 132 -5.25 8.51 -11.74
C GLY A 132 -4.63 8.61 -13.13
N PHE A 133 -3.82 7.62 -13.53
CA PHE A 133 -3.28 7.49 -14.88
C PHE A 133 -3.94 6.31 -15.56
N LYS A 134 -4.17 6.42 -16.86
CA LYS A 134 -4.71 5.34 -17.69
C LYS A 134 -3.56 4.59 -18.34
N TYR A 135 -3.63 3.27 -18.30
CA TYR A 135 -2.66 2.37 -18.92
C TYR A 135 -3.39 1.24 -19.63
N THR A 136 -2.83 0.77 -20.74
CA THR A 136 -3.15 -0.56 -21.28
C THR A 136 -2.33 -1.65 -20.57
N ILE A 137 -2.69 -2.92 -20.74
CA ILE A 137 -1.89 -4.05 -20.19
C ILE A 137 -0.45 -4.01 -20.73
N PRO A 138 -0.20 -3.81 -22.05
CA PRO A 138 1.16 -3.71 -22.57
C PRO A 138 1.99 -2.61 -21.93
N GLU A 139 1.39 -1.44 -21.71
CA GLU A 139 2.06 -0.30 -21.04
C GLU A 139 2.38 -0.61 -19.58
N LEU A 140 1.49 -1.32 -18.88
CA LEU A 140 1.68 -1.68 -17.47
C LEU A 140 2.76 -2.75 -17.27
N ILE A 141 2.75 -3.79 -18.10
CA ILE A 141 3.69 -4.91 -18.02
C ILE A 141 5.05 -4.53 -18.60
N ASN A 142 5.07 -3.66 -19.63
CA ASN A 142 6.27 -3.19 -20.32
C ASN A 142 7.21 -4.34 -20.75
N ASN A 143 6.63 -5.44 -21.23
CA ASN A 143 7.34 -6.59 -21.76
C ASN A 143 6.62 -7.14 -22.99
N ALA A 144 7.15 -6.83 -24.16
CA ALA A 144 6.55 -7.22 -25.43
C ALA A 144 6.40 -8.73 -25.61
N GLN A 145 7.23 -9.58 -24.97
CA GLN A 145 7.10 -11.04 -25.10
C GLN A 145 5.91 -11.61 -24.33
N ILE A 146 5.51 -10.96 -23.22
CA ILE A 146 4.35 -11.38 -22.41
C ILE A 146 3.06 -10.82 -23.00
N THR A 147 3.16 -9.70 -23.72
CA THR A 147 2.01 -8.91 -24.18
C THR A 147 1.83 -8.96 -25.69
N SER A 148 2.64 -9.75 -26.41
CA SER A 148 2.42 -10.10 -27.80
C SER A 148 1.43 -11.26 -27.85
N GLU A 149 0.23 -11.00 -28.36
CA GLU A 149 -0.70 -12.05 -28.78
C GLU A 149 -0.15 -12.85 -29.96
#